data_AF-A0A7V3VX34-F1
#
_entry.id   AF-A0A7V3VX34-F1
#
_cell.length_a   1.000
_cell.length_b   1.000
_cell.length_c   1.000
_cell.angle_alpha   90.00
_cell.angle_beta   90.00
_cell.angle_gamma   90.00
#
_symmetry.space_group_name_H-M   'P 1'
#
loop_
_entity.id
_entity.type
_entity.pdbx_description
1 polymer ?
#
loop_
_entity_poly.entity_id
_entity_poly.type
_entity_poly.pdbx_seq_one_letter_code
_entity_poly.pdbx_strand_id
1 'polypeptide(L)'
;MAKRKNDRISTNATGANVGYEADLWRMADALRGSMDAADYKHVVLGLIFLKYISDAFNERHARLESERSEGADPEDKDEYLSEGIFWVPPQARWAQLQAQARRPEIGRLVDDAMEAIERDNPALKNVLPKDYARPALDKTRLGQLIDLISNIRVGDREARSKDVLGRVYEYFLSQFAGAEGKKGGEFYTPRCVVRLLVEMIEPYKGRVYDPCCGSSGMFVQSEMFIAAHGGRIEDISIYGQELNYTTWRLSKMNLAIRGIHGQIAQGDTFHNDCFPDLKADFILANPPFNVSDWGGERLRD
;
A
#
# COMPACT_ATOMS: atom_id res chain seq x y z
N MET A 1 -58.09 -25.80 -11.76
CA MET A 1 -56.80 -26.53 -11.73
C MET A 1 -55.69 -25.56 -12.08
N ALA A 2 -54.64 -25.56 -11.26
CA ALA A 2 -53.74 -24.42 -11.02
C ALA A 2 -52.62 -24.27 -12.05
N LYS A 3 -52.27 -23.00 -12.33
CA LYS A 3 -51.08 -22.53 -13.05
C LYS A 3 -49.81 -22.97 -12.32
N ARG A 4 -48.86 -23.62 -12.99
CA ARG A 4 -47.46 -23.71 -12.52
C ARG A 4 -46.64 -22.63 -13.23
N LYS A 5 -46.24 -21.61 -12.46
CA LYS A 5 -45.22 -20.62 -12.82
C LYS A 5 -43.88 -21.33 -12.93
N ASN A 6 -43.14 -20.99 -13.97
CA ASN A 6 -41.75 -21.39 -14.16
C ASN A 6 -40.89 -20.38 -13.39
N ASP A 7 -40.55 -20.69 -12.13
CA ASP A 7 -39.64 -19.88 -11.33
C ASP A 7 -38.22 -20.01 -11.91
N ARG A 8 -37.76 -18.95 -12.57
CA ARG A 8 -36.34 -18.77 -12.87
C ARG A 8 -35.61 -18.58 -11.55
N ILE A 9 -34.80 -19.57 -11.21
CA ILE A 9 -33.82 -19.53 -10.13
C ILE A 9 -32.94 -18.29 -10.33
N SER A 10 -33.08 -17.31 -9.44
CA SER A 10 -32.16 -16.21 -9.30
C SER A 10 -30.80 -16.77 -8.91
N THR A 11 -29.81 -16.60 -9.77
CA THR A 11 -28.40 -16.85 -9.44
C THR A 11 -28.02 -15.92 -8.29
N ASN A 12 -27.89 -16.51 -7.10
CA ASN A 12 -27.36 -15.86 -5.91
C ASN A 12 -25.97 -15.31 -6.22
N ALA A 13 -25.85 -13.98 -6.20
CA ALA A 13 -24.58 -13.28 -6.11
C ALA A 13 -24.00 -13.53 -4.71
N THR A 14 -22.97 -14.36 -4.64
CA THR A 14 -22.17 -14.55 -3.43
C THR A 14 -20.77 -14.01 -3.68
N GLY A 15 -20.41 -12.90 -3.00
CA GLY A 15 -19.01 -12.52 -2.77
C GLY A 15 -18.64 -11.05 -3.06
N ALA A 16 -18.61 -10.23 -2.00
CA ALA A 16 -17.85 -8.99 -1.83
C ALA A 16 -18.30 -7.71 -2.58
N ASN A 17 -18.00 -6.56 -1.96
CA ASN A 17 -18.20 -5.18 -2.41
C ASN A 17 -17.46 -4.85 -3.73
N VAL A 18 -17.79 -5.50 -4.83
CA VAL A 18 -17.15 -5.26 -6.14
C VAL A 18 -17.79 -4.03 -6.78
N GLY A 19 -17.05 -2.91 -6.84
CA GLY A 19 -17.40 -1.78 -7.73
C GLY A 19 -16.92 -0.40 -7.28
N TYR A 20 -16.79 -0.13 -5.98
CA TYR A 20 -16.44 1.22 -5.53
C TYR A 20 -14.99 1.60 -5.84
N GLU A 21 -14.06 0.64 -5.89
CA GLU A 21 -12.67 0.91 -6.28
C GLU A 21 -12.57 1.40 -7.72
N ALA A 22 -13.40 0.85 -8.61
CA ALA A 22 -13.48 1.26 -10.00
C ALA A 22 -14.07 2.68 -10.15
N ASP A 23 -15.07 3.01 -9.34
CA ASP A 23 -15.63 4.37 -9.29
C ASP A 23 -14.63 5.38 -8.72
N LEU A 24 -13.94 5.05 -7.64
CA LEU A 24 -12.87 5.88 -7.08
C LEU A 24 -11.75 6.11 -8.08
N TRP A 25 -11.33 5.06 -8.79
CA TRP A 25 -10.35 5.16 -9.85
C TRP A 25 -10.81 6.09 -10.97
N ARG A 26 -12.05 5.92 -11.45
CA ARG A 26 -12.61 6.77 -12.51
C ARG A 26 -12.68 8.24 -12.08
N MET A 27 -13.04 8.51 -10.83
CA MET A 27 -13.07 9.87 -10.28
C MET A 27 -11.65 10.43 -10.13
N ALA A 28 -10.69 9.64 -9.66
CA ALA A 28 -9.29 10.06 -9.54
C ALA A 28 -8.65 10.29 -10.91
N ASP A 29 -8.83 9.39 -11.88
CA ASP A 29 -8.29 9.56 -13.24
C ASP A 29 -8.87 10.79 -13.94
N ALA A 30 -10.14 11.14 -13.68
CA ALA A 30 -10.71 12.41 -14.16
C ALA A 30 -9.98 13.66 -13.58
N LEU A 31 -9.40 13.54 -12.38
CA LEU A 31 -8.62 14.59 -11.71
C LEU A 31 -7.14 14.59 -12.13
N ARG A 32 -6.66 13.58 -12.87
CA ARG A 32 -5.29 13.52 -13.40
C ARG A 32 -4.98 14.66 -14.36
N GLY A 33 -5.97 15.07 -15.15
CA GLY A 33 -5.80 16.15 -16.10
C GLY A 33 -4.81 15.81 -17.22
N SER A 34 -3.80 16.67 -17.41
CA SER A 34 -2.73 16.49 -18.41
C SER A 34 -1.50 15.76 -17.86
N MET A 35 -1.52 15.27 -16.63
CA MET A 35 -0.38 14.57 -16.04
C MET A 35 -0.24 13.16 -16.62
N ASP A 36 1.00 12.72 -16.81
CA ASP A 36 1.27 11.33 -17.16
C ASP A 36 0.90 10.38 -15.99
N ALA A 37 0.52 9.15 -16.33
CA ALA A 37 0.15 8.14 -15.33
C ALA A 37 1.31 7.84 -14.37
N ALA A 38 2.56 7.87 -14.86
CA ALA A 38 3.74 7.60 -14.05
C ALA A 38 3.98 8.65 -12.97
N ASP A 39 3.69 9.92 -13.24
CA ASP A 39 3.80 11.00 -12.25
C ASP A 39 2.58 11.05 -11.33
N TYR A 40 1.40 10.76 -11.87
CA TYR A 40 0.15 10.83 -11.13
C TYR A 40 0.03 9.70 -10.08
N LYS A 41 0.60 8.52 -10.34
CA LYS A 41 0.55 7.39 -9.39
C LYS A 41 1.12 7.74 -8.02
N HIS A 42 2.21 8.51 -7.98
CA HIS A 42 2.87 8.89 -6.74
C HIS A 42 2.02 9.80 -5.89
N VAL A 43 1.35 10.76 -6.55
CA VAL A 43 0.44 11.69 -5.90
C VAL A 43 -0.70 10.93 -5.24
N VAL A 44 -1.39 10.08 -6.02
CA VAL A 44 -2.58 9.36 -5.55
C VAL A 44 -2.25 8.32 -4.49
N LEU A 45 -1.26 7.44 -4.75
CA LEU A 45 -0.89 6.38 -3.81
C LEU A 45 -0.33 6.95 -2.51
N GLY A 46 0.42 8.05 -2.56
CA GLY A 46 0.88 8.74 -1.36
C GLY A 46 -0.28 9.31 -0.53
N LEU A 47 -1.30 9.90 -1.15
CA LEU A 47 -2.46 10.41 -0.42
C LEU A 47 -3.34 9.28 0.17
N ILE A 48 -3.51 8.17 -0.56
CA ILE A 48 -4.21 6.99 -0.02
C ILE A 48 -3.45 6.44 1.21
N PHE A 49 -2.13 6.36 1.12
CA PHE A 49 -1.28 5.96 2.25
C PHE A 49 -1.46 6.92 3.45
N LEU A 50 -1.41 8.23 3.21
CA LEU A 50 -1.59 9.24 4.25
C LEU A 50 -2.97 9.16 4.91
N LYS A 51 -4.02 8.92 4.12
CA LYS A 51 -5.38 8.68 4.63
C LYS A 51 -5.41 7.45 5.53
N TYR A 52 -4.80 6.34 5.09
CA TYR A 52 -4.75 5.10 5.85
C TYR A 52 -4.11 5.28 7.22
N ILE A 53 -2.89 5.85 7.27
CA ILE A 53 -2.19 6.02 8.55
C ILE A 53 -2.95 6.98 9.47
N SER A 54 -3.60 7.99 8.89
CA SER A 54 -4.42 8.94 9.65
C SER A 54 -5.66 8.28 10.24
N ASP A 55 -6.31 7.38 9.51
CA ASP A 55 -7.49 6.66 10.01
C ASP A 55 -7.13 5.69 11.12
N ALA A 56 -6.05 4.91 10.94
CA ALA A 56 -5.54 3.99 11.95
C ALA A 56 -5.12 4.74 13.22
N PHE A 57 -4.45 5.88 13.06
CA PHE A 57 -4.10 6.77 14.16
C PHE A 57 -5.35 7.32 14.86
N ASN A 58 -6.33 7.85 14.13
CA ASN A 58 -7.53 8.44 14.71
C ASN A 58 -8.39 7.40 15.47
N GLU A 59 -8.43 6.16 14.99
CA GLU A 59 -9.12 5.06 15.68
C GLU A 59 -8.48 4.80 17.05
N ARG A 60 -7.15 4.70 17.11
CA ARG A 60 -6.40 4.54 18.37
C ARG A 60 -6.49 5.79 19.25
N HIS A 61 -6.37 6.98 18.68
CA HIS A 61 -6.46 8.26 19.40
C HIS A 61 -7.82 8.43 20.08
N ALA A 62 -8.92 8.13 19.38
CA ALA A 62 -10.27 8.19 19.95
C ALA A 62 -10.46 7.20 21.11
N ARG A 63 -9.84 6.00 21.03
CA ARG A 63 -9.84 5.03 22.11
C ARG A 63 -9.04 5.53 23.32
N LEU A 64 -7.82 5.99 23.10
CA LEU A 64 -6.96 6.54 24.15
C LEU A 64 -7.63 7.73 24.86
N GLU A 65 -8.33 8.60 24.11
CA GLU A 65 -9.06 9.71 24.73
C GLU A 65 -10.22 9.22 25.62
N SER A 66 -10.88 8.13 25.26
CA SER A 66 -11.91 7.53 26.12
C SER A 66 -11.35 6.88 27.39
N GLU A 67 -10.10 6.40 27.32
CA GLU A 67 -9.37 5.73 28.41
C GLU A 67 -8.50 6.72 29.21
N ARG A 68 -8.56 8.03 28.91
CA ARG A 68 -7.69 9.05 29.52
C ARG A 68 -7.85 9.17 31.04
N SER A 69 -9.05 8.94 31.56
CA SER A 69 -9.30 8.87 33.00
C SER A 69 -8.61 7.69 33.69
N GLU A 70 -8.22 6.66 32.93
CA GLU A 70 -7.54 5.46 33.40
C GLU A 70 -6.00 5.57 33.28
N GLY A 71 -5.50 6.71 32.78
CA GLY A 71 -4.07 7.01 32.68
C GLY A 71 -3.49 6.95 31.26
N ALA A 72 -4.30 6.68 30.24
CA ALA A 72 -3.87 6.72 28.84
C ALA A 72 -3.44 8.14 28.41
N ASP A 73 -2.39 8.25 27.61
CA ASP A 73 -1.96 9.51 26.98
C ASP A 73 -2.10 9.43 25.45
N PRO A 74 -3.16 10.05 24.87
CA PRO A 74 -3.38 10.11 23.43
C PRO A 74 -2.27 10.81 22.65
N GLU A 75 -1.39 11.57 23.31
CA GLU A 75 -0.28 12.27 22.67
C GLU A 75 1.08 11.62 22.95
N ASP A 76 1.11 10.47 23.62
CA ASP A 76 2.29 9.62 23.72
C ASP A 76 2.44 8.75 22.47
N LYS A 77 3.63 8.74 21.87
CA LYS A 77 3.93 7.96 20.66
C LYS A 77 3.94 6.45 20.93
N ASP A 78 4.35 6.04 22.13
CA ASP A 78 4.57 4.63 22.45
C ASP A 78 3.23 3.85 22.51
N GLU A 79 2.13 4.55 22.81
CA GLU A 79 0.75 4.03 22.76
C GLU A 79 0.28 3.61 21.36
N TYR A 80 0.97 4.07 20.31
CA TYR A 80 0.68 3.74 18.92
C TYR A 80 1.68 2.72 18.38
N LEU A 81 2.97 2.96 18.62
CA LEU A 81 4.05 2.13 18.10
C LEU A 81 3.98 0.69 18.62
N SER A 82 3.54 0.50 19.86
CA SER A 82 3.32 -0.83 20.46
C SER A 82 2.25 -1.67 19.76
N GLU A 83 1.27 -1.03 19.10
CA GLU A 83 0.23 -1.69 18.30
C GLU A 83 0.56 -1.72 16.80
N GLY A 84 1.77 -1.32 16.41
CA GLY A 84 2.17 -1.22 15.00
C GLY A 84 1.47 -0.10 14.23
N ILE A 85 0.98 0.93 14.94
CA ILE A 85 0.34 2.11 14.35
C ILE A 85 1.37 3.22 14.24
N PHE A 86 1.48 3.84 13.06
CA PHE A 86 2.37 4.98 12.86
C PHE A 86 1.87 6.21 13.61
N TRP A 87 2.78 6.93 14.24
CA TRP A 87 2.48 8.22 14.86
C TRP A 87 2.17 9.26 13.78
N VAL A 88 1.05 9.97 13.92
CA VAL A 88 0.67 11.05 12.99
C VAL A 88 0.69 12.39 13.75
N PRO A 89 1.70 13.24 13.51
CA PRO A 89 1.82 14.51 14.21
C PRO A 89 0.65 15.45 13.84
N PRO A 90 0.28 16.41 14.70
CA PRO A 90 -0.91 17.25 14.52
C PRO A 90 -1.05 17.90 13.13
N GLN A 91 0.05 18.40 12.57
CA GLN A 91 0.08 19.02 11.24
C GLN A 91 -0.15 18.04 10.08
N ALA A 92 0.09 16.74 10.30
CA ALA A 92 -0.07 15.69 9.30
C ALA A 92 -1.42 14.95 9.39
N ARG A 93 -2.24 15.26 10.40
CA ARG A 93 -3.55 14.63 10.58
C ARG A 93 -4.46 14.97 9.39
N TRP A 94 -5.06 13.96 8.78
CA TRP A 94 -5.87 14.11 7.57
C TRP A 94 -6.93 15.23 7.64
N ALA A 95 -7.62 15.37 8.78
CA ALA A 95 -8.63 16.40 8.96
C ALA A 95 -8.08 17.84 8.77
N GLN A 96 -6.82 18.09 9.16
CA GLN A 96 -6.16 19.39 8.98
C GLN A 96 -5.86 19.68 7.51
N LEU A 97 -5.45 18.65 6.77
CA LEU A 97 -5.17 18.75 5.33
C LEU A 97 -6.48 18.93 4.54
N GLN A 98 -7.51 18.16 4.89
CA GLN A 98 -8.84 18.27 4.29
C GLN A 98 -9.44 19.67 4.49
N ALA A 99 -9.38 20.21 5.72
CA ALA A 99 -9.88 21.55 6.01
C ALA A 99 -9.17 22.65 5.19
N GLN A 100 -7.95 22.38 4.74
CA GLN A 100 -7.11 23.29 3.96
C GLN A 100 -7.02 22.90 2.48
N ALA A 101 -7.77 21.90 2.02
CA ALA A 101 -7.66 21.33 0.67
C ALA A 101 -7.85 22.36 -0.46
N ARG A 102 -8.62 23.43 -0.20
CA ARG A 102 -8.91 24.48 -1.17
C ARG A 102 -7.88 25.61 -1.20
N ARG A 103 -6.87 25.57 -0.33
CA ARG A 103 -5.83 26.61 -0.25
C ARG A 103 -4.76 26.39 -1.33
N PRO A 104 -4.18 27.45 -1.90
CA PRO A 104 -3.10 27.32 -2.88
C PRO A 104 -1.84 26.67 -2.26
N GLU A 105 -1.65 26.77 -0.95
CA GLU A 105 -0.52 26.17 -0.22
C GLU A 105 -0.68 24.67 0.03
N ILE A 106 -1.79 24.03 -0.37
CA ILE A 106 -2.09 22.63 -0.03
C ILE A 106 -0.96 21.66 -0.43
N GLY A 107 -0.28 21.91 -1.55
CA GLY A 107 0.88 21.11 -1.96
C GLY A 107 2.01 21.13 -0.92
N ARG A 108 2.33 22.32 -0.39
CA ARG A 108 3.35 22.46 0.66
C ARG A 108 2.90 21.82 1.97
N LEU A 109 1.63 21.96 2.33
CA LEU A 109 1.09 21.35 3.56
C LEU A 109 1.16 19.82 3.51
N VAL A 110 0.93 19.21 2.34
CA VAL A 110 1.09 17.76 2.17
C VAL A 110 2.56 17.37 2.25
N ASP A 111 3.47 18.11 1.61
CA ASP A 111 4.93 17.84 1.72
C ASP A 111 5.41 17.93 3.18
N ASP A 112 5.05 19.01 3.89
CA ASP A 112 5.37 19.25 5.30
C ASP A 112 4.81 18.11 6.19
N ALA A 113 3.61 17.60 5.88
CA ALA A 113 2.98 16.47 6.57
C ALA A 113 3.75 15.16 6.36
N MET A 114 4.12 14.85 5.12
CA MET A 114 4.88 13.64 4.78
C MET A 114 6.27 13.66 5.44
N GLU A 115 6.96 14.80 5.43
CA GLU A 115 8.23 14.98 6.13
C GLU A 115 8.10 14.77 7.65
N ALA A 116 7.04 15.33 8.25
CA ALA A 116 6.79 15.18 9.68
C ALA A 116 6.53 13.71 10.07
N ILE A 117 5.79 12.97 9.24
CA ILE A 117 5.54 11.53 9.44
C ILE A 117 6.86 10.75 9.34
N GLU A 118 7.70 11.00 8.33
CA GLU A 118 8.97 10.28 8.21
C GLU A 118 9.92 10.57 9.38
N ARG A 119 9.96 11.82 9.86
CA ARG A 119 10.77 12.22 11.01
C ARG A 119 10.40 11.43 12.26
N ASP A 120 9.10 11.27 12.50
CA ASP A 120 8.59 10.63 13.71
C ASP A 120 8.46 9.09 13.58
N ASN A 121 8.56 8.54 12.37
CA ASN A 121 8.43 7.11 12.09
C ASN A 121 9.64 6.59 11.28
N PRO A 122 10.70 6.08 11.95
CA PRO A 122 11.94 5.65 11.29
C PRO A 122 11.75 4.62 10.17
N ALA A 123 10.74 3.76 10.29
CA ALA A 123 10.42 2.74 9.28
C ALA A 123 9.98 3.32 7.92
N LEU A 124 9.55 4.58 7.90
CA LEU A 124 9.08 5.30 6.71
C LEU A 124 10.12 6.30 6.16
N LYS A 125 11.33 6.36 6.73
CA LYS A 125 12.37 7.29 6.28
C LYS A 125 12.63 7.16 4.77
N ASN A 126 12.52 8.27 4.04
CA ASN A 126 12.66 8.37 2.58
C ASN A 126 11.60 7.61 1.75
N VAL A 127 10.52 7.12 2.37
CA VAL A 127 9.48 6.34 1.69
C VAL A 127 8.38 7.22 1.09
N LEU A 128 7.96 8.29 1.75
CA LEU A 128 6.75 9.07 1.42
C LEU A 128 7.01 10.18 0.40
N PRO A 129 6.18 10.33 -0.65
CA PRO A 129 6.35 11.36 -1.68
C PRO A 129 6.27 12.76 -1.07
N LYS A 130 7.12 13.68 -1.55
CA LYS A 130 7.32 15.04 -1.02
C LYS A 130 7.47 16.06 -2.15
N ASP A 131 6.75 15.84 -3.25
CA ASP A 131 6.81 16.68 -4.45
C ASP A 131 5.45 17.31 -4.80
N TYR A 132 4.54 17.41 -3.83
CA TYR A 132 3.19 17.94 -4.01
C TYR A 132 3.17 19.46 -4.22
N ALA A 133 4.16 20.20 -3.75
CA ALA A 133 4.29 21.64 -3.98
C ALA A 133 4.75 22.01 -5.40
N ARG A 134 5.19 21.05 -6.23
CA ARG A 134 5.75 21.34 -7.56
C ARG A 134 4.81 22.19 -8.43
N PRO A 135 5.32 23.14 -9.25
CA PRO A 135 4.48 24.01 -10.07
C PRO A 135 3.58 23.27 -11.07
N ALA A 136 4.04 22.12 -11.57
CA ALA A 136 3.30 21.32 -12.54
C ALA A 136 2.05 20.62 -11.97
N LEU A 137 1.93 20.51 -10.64
CA LEU A 137 0.78 19.88 -10.00
C LEU A 137 -0.29 20.93 -9.69
N ASP A 138 -1.44 20.83 -10.35
CA ASP A 138 -2.61 21.68 -10.15
C ASP A 138 -3.16 21.54 -8.71
N LYS A 139 -3.09 22.63 -7.94
CA LYS A 139 -3.49 22.66 -6.53
C LYS A 139 -5.01 22.55 -6.34
N THR A 140 -5.79 22.99 -7.31
CA THR A 140 -7.25 22.84 -7.29
C THR A 140 -7.64 21.37 -7.40
N ARG A 141 -7.03 20.66 -8.36
CA ARG A 141 -7.23 19.22 -8.56
C ARG A 141 -6.70 18.40 -7.38
N LEU A 142 -5.55 18.80 -6.81
CA LEU A 142 -5.02 18.18 -5.60
C LEU A 142 -6.02 18.29 -4.43
N GLY A 143 -6.61 19.48 -4.22
CA GLY A 143 -7.66 19.67 -3.21
C GLY A 143 -8.89 18.79 -3.45
N GLN A 144 -9.36 18.71 -4.71
CA GLN A 144 -10.47 17.84 -5.09
C GLN A 144 -10.15 16.35 -4.86
N LEU A 145 -8.91 15.95 -5.09
CA LEU A 145 -8.45 14.57 -4.85
C LEU A 145 -8.44 14.24 -3.35
N ILE A 146 -8.02 15.19 -2.50
CA ILE A 146 -8.11 15.05 -1.04
C ILE A 146 -9.58 14.91 -0.61
N ASP A 147 -10.48 15.73 -1.13
CA ASP A 147 -11.92 15.62 -0.85
C ASP A 147 -12.50 14.27 -1.33
N LEU A 148 -12.10 13.80 -2.50
CA LEU A 148 -12.49 12.50 -3.04
C LEU A 148 -12.04 11.34 -2.12
N ILE A 149 -10.77 11.33 -1.71
CA ILE A 149 -10.20 10.31 -0.82
C ILE A 149 -10.82 10.38 0.58
N SER A 150 -11.21 11.58 1.03
CA SER A 150 -11.92 11.75 2.31
C SER A 150 -13.28 11.08 2.33
N ASN A 151 -13.94 10.96 1.18
CA ASN A 151 -15.23 10.30 1.03
C ASN A 151 -15.13 8.76 0.96
N ILE A 152 -13.92 8.21 1.02
CA ILE A 152 -13.72 6.76 1.24
C ILE A 152 -14.13 6.46 2.68
N ARG A 153 -15.44 6.39 2.90
CA ARG A 153 -16.03 5.88 4.13
C ARG A 153 -15.97 4.37 4.06
N VAL A 154 -15.04 3.83 4.83
CA VAL A 154 -15.08 2.43 5.27
C VAL A 154 -16.44 2.23 5.94
N GLY A 155 -17.35 1.54 5.27
CA GLY A 155 -18.67 1.24 5.80
C GLY A 155 -18.59 0.33 7.02
N ASP A 156 -19.34 0.69 8.06
CA ASP A 156 -19.66 -0.05 9.29
C ASP A 156 -18.54 -0.72 10.10
N ARG A 157 -18.72 -0.67 11.43
CA ARG A 157 -17.84 -1.18 12.50
C ARG A 157 -17.33 -2.62 12.33
N GLU A 158 -17.88 -3.39 11.40
CA GLU A 158 -17.48 -4.78 11.12
C GLU A 158 -16.55 -4.93 9.89
N ALA A 159 -16.48 -3.96 8.97
CA ALA A 159 -15.48 -3.97 7.90
C ALA A 159 -14.28 -3.16 8.36
N ARG A 160 -13.29 -3.85 8.95
CA ARG A 160 -12.01 -3.26 9.35
C ARG A 160 -11.48 -2.33 8.25
N SER A 161 -11.41 -1.04 8.55
CA SER A 161 -10.89 0.05 7.71
C SER A 161 -9.58 -0.29 7.02
N LYS A 162 -8.76 -1.10 7.69
CA LYS A 162 -7.48 -1.57 7.19
C LYS A 162 -7.58 -2.40 5.90
N ASP A 163 -8.55 -3.29 5.78
CA ASP A 163 -8.71 -4.14 4.58
C ASP A 163 -9.23 -3.32 3.39
N VAL A 164 -10.17 -2.41 3.63
CA VAL A 164 -10.79 -1.59 2.58
C VAL A 164 -9.74 -0.72 1.87
N LEU A 165 -8.97 0.07 2.62
CA LEU A 165 -7.94 0.93 2.04
C LEU A 165 -6.77 0.14 1.42
N GLY A 166 -6.41 -1.02 2.00
CA GLY A 166 -5.45 -1.94 1.40
C GLY A 166 -5.90 -2.43 0.01
N ARG A 167 -7.18 -2.77 -0.14
CA ARG A 167 -7.79 -3.14 -1.43
C ARG A 167 -7.83 -1.97 -2.41
N VAL A 168 -8.19 -0.75 -1.97
CA VAL A 168 -8.10 0.45 -2.84
C VAL A 168 -6.67 0.63 -3.33
N TYR A 169 -5.69 0.57 -2.43
CA TYR A 169 -4.29 0.79 -2.76
C TYR A 169 -3.80 -0.21 -3.81
N GLU A 170 -4.11 -1.50 -3.63
CA GLU A 170 -3.75 -2.56 -4.58
C GLU A 170 -4.50 -2.42 -5.91
N TYR A 171 -5.78 -2.04 -5.88
CA TYR A 171 -6.52 -1.76 -7.10
C TYR A 171 -5.88 -0.63 -7.90
N PHE A 172 -5.57 0.50 -7.26
CA PHE A 172 -4.93 1.64 -7.90
C PHE A 172 -3.55 1.28 -8.44
N LEU A 173 -2.75 0.54 -7.67
CA LEU A 173 -1.47 0.01 -8.12
C LEU A 173 -1.61 -0.85 -9.39
N SER A 174 -2.60 -1.75 -9.44
CA SER A 174 -2.90 -2.56 -10.61
C SER A 174 -3.34 -1.72 -11.81
N GLN A 175 -4.15 -0.68 -11.61
CA GLN A 175 -4.59 0.20 -12.69
C GLN A 175 -3.43 1.02 -13.26
N PHE A 176 -2.58 1.58 -12.39
CA PHE A 176 -1.38 2.32 -12.83
C PHE A 176 -0.39 1.43 -13.58
N ALA A 177 -0.19 0.18 -13.14
CA ALA A 177 0.64 -0.77 -13.87
C ALA A 177 0.09 -1.06 -15.27
N GLY A 178 -1.23 -1.22 -15.40
CA GLY A 178 -1.89 -1.38 -16.71
C GLY A 178 -1.77 -0.14 -17.60
N ALA A 179 -1.92 1.06 -17.03
CA ALA A 179 -1.89 2.32 -17.77
C ALA A 179 -0.48 2.72 -18.25
N GLU A 180 0.57 2.37 -17.50
CA GLU A 180 1.96 2.66 -17.91
C GLU A 180 2.44 1.82 -19.10
N GLY A 181 1.70 0.78 -19.49
CA GLY A 181 2.10 -0.11 -20.59
C GLY A 181 3.39 -0.89 -20.34
N LYS A 182 3.99 -0.76 -19.16
CA LYS A 182 5.16 -1.53 -18.71
C LYS A 182 4.70 -2.93 -18.36
N LYS A 183 4.80 -3.84 -19.33
CA LYS A 183 4.42 -5.26 -19.22
C LYS A 183 5.40 -6.11 -18.39
N GLY A 184 6.32 -5.49 -17.65
CA GLY A 184 7.37 -6.18 -16.88
C GLY A 184 6.85 -6.67 -15.52
N GLY A 185 7.26 -7.89 -15.14
CA GLY A 185 6.96 -8.49 -13.82
C GLY A 185 7.48 -7.68 -12.63
N GLU A 186 8.49 -6.84 -12.86
CA GLU A 186 9.16 -5.98 -11.87
C GLU A 186 8.25 -4.93 -11.21
N PHE A 187 7.17 -4.48 -11.88
CA PHE A 187 6.30 -3.43 -11.31
C PHE A 187 5.12 -4.01 -10.55
N TYR A 188 4.40 -4.93 -11.19
CA TYR A 188 3.20 -5.53 -10.65
C TYR A 188 2.95 -6.89 -11.29
N THR A 189 2.81 -7.90 -10.45
CA THR A 189 2.40 -9.23 -10.87
C THR A 189 0.90 -9.38 -10.64
N PRO A 190 0.09 -9.76 -11.65
CA PRO A 190 -1.35 -9.94 -11.47
C PRO A 190 -1.69 -10.88 -10.32
N ARG A 191 -2.67 -10.49 -9.50
CA ARG A 191 -3.05 -11.21 -8.28
C ARG A 191 -3.33 -12.71 -8.48
N CYS A 192 -3.89 -13.11 -9.63
CA CYS A 192 -4.13 -14.52 -9.92
C CYS A 192 -2.84 -15.34 -10.04
N VAL A 193 -1.78 -14.76 -10.62
CA VAL A 193 -0.46 -15.40 -10.76
C VAL A 193 0.24 -15.46 -9.41
N VAL A 194 0.25 -14.34 -8.68
CA VAL A 194 0.81 -14.27 -7.31
C VAL A 194 0.16 -15.32 -6.41
N ARG A 195 -1.18 -15.38 -6.41
CA ARG A 195 -1.92 -16.36 -5.62
C ARG A 195 -1.54 -17.78 -6.00
N LEU A 196 -1.50 -18.11 -7.30
CA LEU A 196 -1.09 -19.43 -7.74
C LEU A 196 0.29 -19.81 -7.19
N LEU A 197 1.28 -18.92 -7.31
CA LEU A 197 2.64 -19.19 -6.85
C LEU A 197 2.72 -19.39 -5.33
N VAL A 198 2.04 -18.53 -4.55
CA VAL A 198 2.02 -18.65 -3.08
C VAL A 198 1.32 -19.94 -2.64
N GLU A 199 0.18 -20.30 -3.24
CA GLU A 199 -0.57 -21.51 -2.90
C GLU A 199 0.23 -22.78 -3.27
N MET A 200 1.13 -22.71 -4.25
CA MET A 200 1.98 -23.85 -4.62
C MET A 200 3.15 -24.10 -3.66
N ILE A 201 3.73 -23.04 -3.10
CA ILE A 201 4.91 -23.18 -2.22
C ILE A 201 4.53 -23.32 -0.75
N GLU A 202 3.30 -22.94 -0.39
CA GLU A 202 2.72 -23.09 0.95
C GLU A 202 3.63 -22.55 2.09
N PRO A 203 3.90 -21.22 2.14
CA PRO A 203 4.89 -20.66 3.06
C PRO A 203 4.34 -20.53 4.49
N TYR A 204 4.11 -21.66 5.17
CA TYR A 204 3.52 -21.69 6.51
C TYR A 204 4.45 -21.19 7.63
N LYS A 205 5.77 -21.36 7.47
CA LYS A 205 6.77 -20.97 8.49
C LYS A 205 8.16 -20.80 7.90
N GLY A 206 8.92 -19.82 8.35
CA GLY A 206 10.31 -19.60 7.92
C GLY A 206 10.51 -18.32 7.12
N ARG A 207 11.63 -18.24 6.41
CA ARG A 207 12.07 -17.02 5.72
C ARG A 207 11.56 -17.03 4.28
N VAL A 208 10.76 -16.02 3.93
CA VAL A 208 10.25 -15.80 2.57
C VAL A 208 11.06 -14.68 1.94
N TYR A 209 11.67 -14.94 0.78
CA TYR A 209 12.52 -13.99 0.08
C TYR A 209 12.04 -13.71 -1.35
N ASP A 210 12.05 -12.44 -1.75
CA ASP A 210 11.88 -12.03 -3.14
C ASP A 210 13.02 -11.07 -3.59
N PRO A 211 13.95 -11.52 -4.45
CA PRO A 211 15.10 -10.74 -4.89
C PRO A 211 14.75 -9.57 -5.83
N CYS A 212 13.51 -9.49 -6.30
CA CYS A 212 13.03 -8.44 -7.21
C CYS A 212 11.56 -8.14 -6.89
N CYS A 213 11.32 -7.76 -5.63
CA CYS A 213 10.00 -7.81 -5.02
C CYS A 213 8.97 -6.84 -5.62
N GLY A 214 9.41 -5.89 -6.45
CA GLY A 214 8.54 -4.91 -7.06
C GLY A 214 7.74 -4.17 -6.00
N SER A 215 6.42 -4.19 -6.14
CA SER A 215 5.47 -3.59 -5.18
C SER A 215 5.09 -4.48 -4.00
N SER A 216 5.81 -5.58 -3.75
CA SER A 216 5.60 -6.52 -2.64
C SER A 216 4.30 -7.33 -2.68
N GLY A 217 3.73 -7.54 -3.88
CA GLY A 217 2.50 -8.33 -4.03
C GLY A 217 2.63 -9.78 -3.54
N MET A 218 3.80 -10.40 -3.72
CA MET A 218 4.09 -11.77 -3.25
C MET A 218 4.01 -11.89 -1.72
N PHE A 219 4.53 -10.92 -0.99
CA PHE A 219 4.51 -10.92 0.48
C PHE A 219 3.10 -10.68 1.03
N VAL A 220 2.36 -9.74 0.44
CA VAL A 220 0.95 -9.50 0.77
C VAL A 220 0.16 -10.80 0.63
N GLN A 221 0.31 -11.50 -0.50
CA GLN A 221 -0.41 -12.73 -0.74
C GLN A 221 0.05 -13.88 0.16
N SER A 222 1.33 -13.90 0.57
CA SER A 222 1.86 -14.89 1.52
C SER A 222 1.19 -14.78 2.89
N GLU A 223 1.02 -13.57 3.43
CA GLU A 223 0.25 -13.41 4.68
C GLU A 223 -1.23 -13.76 4.51
N MET A 224 -1.84 -13.38 3.38
CA MET A 224 -3.23 -13.77 3.09
C MET A 224 -3.40 -15.28 3.03
N PHE A 225 -2.41 -16.00 2.48
CA PHE A 225 -2.40 -17.47 2.46
C PHE A 225 -2.35 -18.03 3.88
N ILE A 226 -1.43 -17.55 4.72
CA ILE A 226 -1.29 -18.00 6.12
C ILE A 226 -2.59 -17.77 6.90
N ALA A 227 -3.16 -16.56 6.79
CA ALA A 227 -4.41 -16.21 7.46
C ALA A 227 -5.59 -17.10 6.99
N ALA A 228 -5.68 -17.37 5.68
CA ALA A 228 -6.74 -18.21 5.11
C ALA A 228 -6.63 -19.70 5.53
N HIS A 229 -5.42 -20.17 5.82
CA HIS A 229 -5.15 -21.57 6.18
C HIS A 229 -4.95 -21.77 7.70
N GLY A 230 -5.25 -20.76 8.52
CA GLY A 230 -5.20 -20.86 9.98
C GLY A 230 -3.79 -20.89 10.57
N GLY A 231 -2.77 -20.44 9.83
CA GLY A 231 -1.42 -20.25 10.33
C GLY A 231 -1.25 -18.93 11.09
N ARG A 232 -0.04 -18.70 11.63
CA ARG A 232 0.33 -17.45 12.28
C ARG A 232 1.27 -16.63 11.40
N ILE A 233 0.96 -15.35 11.21
CA ILE A 233 1.76 -14.45 10.37
C ILE A 233 3.18 -14.29 10.95
N GLU A 234 3.30 -14.34 12.27
CA GLU A 234 4.57 -14.24 13.00
C GLU A 234 5.49 -15.46 12.78
N ASP A 235 4.98 -16.55 12.22
CA ASP A 235 5.79 -17.73 11.89
C ASP A 235 6.61 -17.51 10.60
N ILE A 236 6.38 -16.43 9.83
CA ILE A 236 7.19 -16.05 8.67
C ILE A 236 8.00 -14.77 8.88
N SER A 237 9.14 -14.67 8.19
CA SER A 237 9.95 -13.46 8.11
C SER A 237 10.18 -13.09 6.66
N ILE A 238 9.85 -11.84 6.33
CA ILE A 238 9.87 -11.33 4.95
C ILE A 238 11.16 -10.57 4.67
N TYR A 239 11.80 -10.91 3.55
CA TYR A 239 13.00 -10.26 3.03
C TYR A 239 12.77 -9.96 1.55
N GLY A 240 13.14 -8.78 1.09
CA GLY A 240 13.02 -8.45 -0.32
C GLY A 240 14.00 -7.39 -0.78
N GLN A 241 14.29 -7.40 -2.07
CA GLN A 241 15.16 -6.42 -2.69
C GLN A 241 14.51 -5.86 -3.96
N GLU A 242 14.68 -4.57 -4.19
CA GLU A 242 14.16 -3.89 -5.37
C GLU A 242 15.18 -2.89 -5.91
N LEU A 243 15.46 -2.96 -7.22
CA LEU A 243 16.40 -2.08 -7.89
C LEU A 243 15.85 -0.65 -7.97
N ASN A 244 14.60 -0.53 -8.44
CA ASN A 244 13.99 0.75 -8.73
C ASN A 244 13.57 1.45 -7.43
N TYR A 245 14.24 2.58 -7.13
CA TYR A 245 13.96 3.37 -5.93
C TYR A 245 12.49 3.75 -5.76
N THR A 246 11.82 4.08 -6.86
CA THR A 246 10.41 4.46 -6.84
C THR A 246 9.50 3.27 -6.55
N THR A 247 9.77 2.11 -7.15
CA THR A 247 9.04 0.86 -6.86
C THR A 247 9.29 0.38 -5.42
N TRP A 248 10.52 0.51 -4.92
CA TRP A 248 10.87 0.21 -3.53
C TRP A 248 10.00 0.99 -2.53
N ARG A 249 9.77 2.28 -2.78
CA ARG A 249 8.88 3.11 -1.95
C ARG A 249 7.44 2.62 -1.97
N LEU A 250 6.93 2.21 -3.14
CA LEU A 250 5.60 1.63 -3.27
C LEU A 250 5.49 0.33 -2.47
N SER A 251 6.50 -0.54 -2.55
CA SER A 251 6.57 -1.76 -1.76
C SER A 251 6.53 -1.47 -0.24
N LYS A 252 7.37 -0.55 0.24
CA LYS A 252 7.38 -0.14 1.66
C LYS A 252 6.03 0.39 2.13
N MET A 253 5.37 1.24 1.33
CA MET A 253 4.02 1.73 1.64
C MET A 253 2.97 0.61 1.61
N ASN A 254 3.06 -0.30 0.65
CA ASN A 254 2.10 -1.39 0.47
C ASN A 254 2.11 -2.38 1.65
N LEU A 255 3.30 -2.71 2.15
CA LEU A 255 3.49 -3.52 3.36
C LEU A 255 2.99 -2.80 4.60
N ALA A 256 3.34 -1.52 4.76
CA ALA A 256 2.94 -0.69 5.89
C ALA A 256 1.41 -0.53 6.01
N ILE A 257 0.68 -0.39 4.90
CA ILE A 257 -0.81 -0.36 4.89
C ILE A 257 -1.42 -1.67 5.38
N ARG A 258 -0.70 -2.78 5.33
CA ARG A 258 -1.21 -4.09 5.76
C ARG A 258 -0.66 -4.51 7.13
N GLY A 259 0.17 -3.67 7.75
CA GLY A 259 0.85 -4.03 9.01
C GLY A 259 1.89 -5.12 8.82
N ILE A 260 2.40 -5.29 7.60
CA ILE A 260 3.37 -6.34 7.27
C ILE A 260 4.77 -5.84 7.59
N HIS A 261 5.46 -6.55 8.48
CA HIS A 261 6.84 -6.27 8.82
C HIS A 261 7.77 -7.08 7.90
N GLY A 262 8.60 -6.37 7.14
CA GLY A 262 9.57 -6.99 6.24
C GLY A 262 10.82 -6.13 6.04
N GLN A 263 11.94 -6.81 5.80
CA GLN A 263 13.21 -6.17 5.45
C GLN A 263 13.28 -6.00 3.94
N ILE A 264 12.90 -4.81 3.45
CA ILE A 264 12.95 -4.49 2.03
C ILE A 264 14.11 -3.52 1.75
N ALA A 265 15.13 -3.99 1.05
CA ALA A 265 16.29 -3.21 0.65
C ALA A 265 16.14 -2.62 -0.75
N GLN A 266 16.80 -1.49 -0.99
CA GLN A 266 16.91 -0.90 -2.33
C GLN A 266 18.31 -1.18 -2.88
N GLY A 267 18.41 -1.75 -4.07
CA GLY A 267 19.68 -2.03 -4.72
C GLY A 267 19.60 -3.09 -5.80
N ASP A 268 20.64 -3.17 -6.62
CA ASP A 268 20.81 -4.21 -7.63
C ASP A 268 21.12 -5.55 -6.96
N THR A 269 20.26 -6.56 -7.14
CA THR A 269 20.43 -7.86 -6.49
C THR A 269 21.62 -8.68 -7.00
N PHE A 270 22.12 -8.40 -8.21
CA PHE A 270 23.31 -9.05 -8.73
C PHE A 270 24.61 -8.39 -8.27
N HIS A 271 24.63 -7.06 -8.13
CA HIS A 271 25.86 -6.30 -7.88
C HIS A 271 25.97 -5.72 -6.47
N ASN A 272 24.87 -5.71 -5.73
CA ASN A 272 24.79 -5.25 -4.36
C ASN A 272 23.74 -6.09 -3.63
N ASP A 273 24.07 -7.36 -3.42
CA ASP A 273 23.24 -8.24 -2.61
C ASP A 273 23.12 -7.68 -1.19
N CYS A 274 21.91 -7.26 -0.82
CA CYS A 274 21.63 -6.68 0.49
C CYS A 274 21.40 -7.75 1.58
N PHE A 275 21.36 -9.03 1.18
CA PHE A 275 21.10 -10.17 2.05
C PHE A 275 22.07 -11.34 1.78
N PRO A 276 23.40 -11.13 1.78
CA PRO A 276 24.38 -12.14 1.33
C PRO A 276 24.42 -13.40 2.21
N ASP A 277 24.04 -13.27 3.49
CA ASP A 277 24.00 -14.38 4.45
C ASP A 277 22.60 -15.03 4.57
N LEU A 278 21.60 -14.52 3.83
CA LEU A 278 20.23 -15.00 3.91
C LEU A 278 20.08 -16.36 3.22
N LYS A 279 19.75 -17.37 4.01
CA LYS A 279 19.32 -18.69 3.50
C LYS A 279 17.79 -18.79 3.62
N ALA A 280 17.06 -18.31 2.63
CA ALA A 280 15.60 -18.34 2.66
C ALA A 280 15.04 -19.77 2.58
N ASP A 281 13.91 -20.01 3.23
CA ASP A 281 13.19 -21.29 3.19
C ASP A 281 12.26 -21.33 1.96
N PHE A 282 11.74 -20.17 1.56
CA PHE A 282 10.93 -19.98 0.36
C PHE A 282 11.44 -18.80 -0.45
N ILE A 283 11.55 -18.97 -1.76
CA ILE A 283 11.92 -17.89 -2.68
C ILE A 283 10.84 -17.75 -3.74
N LEU A 284 10.26 -16.56 -3.82
CA LEU A 284 9.29 -16.16 -4.85
C LEU A 284 9.90 -15.02 -5.65
N ALA A 285 9.81 -15.06 -6.96
CA ALA A 285 10.33 -13.97 -7.80
C ALA A 285 9.54 -13.88 -9.09
N ASN A 286 9.31 -12.65 -9.56
CA ASN A 286 8.88 -12.38 -10.92
C ASN A 286 9.82 -11.34 -11.55
N PRO A 287 11.05 -11.74 -11.93
CA PRO A 287 12.05 -10.80 -12.39
C PRO A 287 11.65 -10.14 -13.72
N PRO A 288 12.23 -8.97 -14.05
CA PRO A 288 12.09 -8.39 -15.37
C PRO A 288 12.54 -9.36 -16.46
N PHE A 289 11.72 -9.52 -17.50
CA PHE A 289 12.01 -10.45 -18.58
C PHE A 289 13.01 -9.86 -19.57
N ASN A 290 13.91 -10.71 -20.10
CA ASN A 290 14.84 -10.39 -21.19
C ASN A 290 15.80 -9.22 -20.90
N VAL A 291 16.24 -9.05 -19.65
CA VAL A 291 17.30 -8.08 -19.32
C VAL A 291 18.64 -8.60 -19.86
N SER A 292 19.16 -7.99 -20.93
CA SER A 292 20.45 -8.36 -21.53
C SER A 292 21.64 -7.69 -20.83
N ASP A 293 21.49 -6.43 -20.42
CA ASP A 293 22.60 -5.58 -20.02
C ASP A 293 22.76 -5.50 -18.49
N TRP A 294 22.53 -6.62 -17.79
CA TRP A 294 22.60 -6.71 -16.34
C TRP A 294 24.03 -6.77 -15.78
N GLY A 295 25.05 -6.62 -16.64
CA GLY A 295 26.45 -6.49 -16.20
C GLY A 295 27.10 -7.77 -15.69
N GLY A 296 26.56 -8.95 -16.06
CA GLY A 296 27.08 -10.25 -15.63
C GLY A 296 28.55 -10.52 -15.95
N GLU A 297 29.11 -9.84 -16.96
CA GLU A 297 30.56 -9.92 -17.26
C GLU A 297 31.44 -9.41 -16.11
N ARG A 298 30.93 -8.51 -15.25
CA ARG A 298 31.66 -8.00 -14.07
C ARG A 298 31.68 -8.99 -12.90
N LEU A 299 30.89 -10.06 -12.98
CA LEU A 299 30.76 -11.09 -11.96
C LEU A 299 31.43 -12.40 -12.36
N ARG A 300 32.04 -12.45 -13.55
CA ARG A 300 32.89 -13.57 -13.97
C ARG A 300 34.30 -13.25 -13.48
N ASP A 301 34.83 -14.13 -12.63
CA ASP A 301 36.20 -14.06 -12.10
C ASP A 301 37.27 -13.92 -13.20
#